data_AF-A0A499ULG0-F1
#
_entry.id   AF-A0A499ULG0-F1
#
_cell.length_a   1.000
_cell.length_b   1.000
_cell.length_c   1.000
_cell.angle_alpha   90.00
_cell.angle_beta   90.00
_cell.angle_gamma   90.00
#
_symmetry.space_group_name_H-M   'P 1'
#
loop_
_entity.id
_entity.type
_entity.pdbx_description
1 polymer ?
#
loop_
_entity_poly.entity_id
_entity_poly.type
_entity_poly.pdbx_seq_one_letter_code
_entity_poly.pdbx_strand_id
1 'polypeptide(L)'
;MSAAEADVQLFWGEPLDGIAERVDRLKTLSEQVGRRHKPLEFGLRITTLVRDTTEEAWSAAEEKVAKMASGAGETVWTGNRRTAVGQQRLLDLAQRGEVLDTCLYTTPGRFGGGGAGTTWLVGSAEDVARALHGYRKLGITHFILSDTPYQREISRIGDQLLPLLRDHVHGPAPAQRRCHSSASSS
;
A
#
# COMPACT_ATOMS: atom_id res chain seq x y z
N MET A 1 -7.49 15.73 13.70
CA MET A 1 -6.27 15.61 14.50
C MET A 1 -5.07 15.15 13.67
N SER A 2 -5.11 13.99 12.98
CA SER A 2 -3.96 13.52 12.15
C SER A 2 -3.39 14.56 11.18
N ALA A 3 -4.25 15.25 10.41
CA ALA A 3 -3.81 16.24 9.43
C ALA A 3 -3.15 17.51 10.01
N ALA A 4 -3.15 17.74 11.33
CA ALA A 4 -2.50 18.90 11.95
C ALA A 4 -1.19 18.56 12.65
N GLU A 5 -1.03 17.31 13.13
CA GLU A 5 0.07 16.91 14.03
C GLU A 5 0.88 15.70 13.55
N ALA A 6 0.36 14.88 12.63
CA ALA A 6 1.10 13.73 12.12
C ALA A 6 2.07 14.15 11.00
N ASP A 7 3.29 13.61 11.03
CA ASP A 7 4.27 13.73 9.95
C ASP A 7 3.93 12.79 8.78
N VAL A 8 3.40 11.59 9.09
CA VAL A 8 3.01 10.57 8.11
C VAL A 8 1.59 10.07 8.39
N GLN A 9 0.71 10.18 7.39
CA GLN A 9 -0.59 9.51 7.41
C GLN A 9 -0.45 8.10 6.82
N LEU A 10 -0.70 7.07 7.63
CA LEU A 10 -0.71 5.68 7.17
C LEU A 10 -2.09 5.27 6.64
N PHE A 11 -2.10 4.57 5.51
CA PHE A 11 -3.27 3.90 4.92
C PHE A 11 -3.12 2.39 4.98
N TRP A 12 -4.26 1.69 4.95
CA TRP A 12 -4.32 0.27 4.64
C TRP A 12 -4.34 0.07 3.12
N GLY A 13 -4.03 -1.15 2.67
CA GLY A 13 -4.17 -1.54 1.27
C GLY A 13 -5.58 -1.35 0.73
N GLU A 14 -5.81 -0.29 -0.02
CA GLU A 14 -7.05 -0.03 -0.76
C GLU A 14 -6.72 0.06 -2.26
N PRO A 15 -7.71 -0.07 -3.16
CA PRO A 15 -7.46 0.11 -4.59
C PRO A 15 -6.95 1.53 -4.89
N LEU A 16 -6.26 1.68 -6.03
CA LEU A 16 -5.60 2.93 -6.41
C LEU A 16 -6.56 4.13 -6.43
N ASP A 17 -7.81 3.92 -6.87
CA ASP A 17 -8.84 4.97 -6.88
C ASP A 17 -9.16 5.49 -5.46
N GLY A 18 -9.36 4.58 -4.51
CA GLY A 18 -9.64 4.91 -3.11
C GLY A 18 -8.46 5.59 -2.43
N ILE A 19 -7.23 5.17 -2.72
CA ILE A 19 -6.03 5.86 -2.21
C ILE A 19 -5.91 7.26 -2.81
N ALA A 20 -6.14 7.42 -4.11
CA ALA A 20 -6.06 8.72 -4.79
C ALA A 20 -7.03 9.74 -4.17
N GLU A 21 -8.30 9.37 -3.99
CA GLU A 21 -9.32 10.22 -3.36
C GLU A 21 -8.91 10.67 -1.95
N ARG A 22 -8.36 9.74 -1.16
CA ARG A 22 -7.97 10.01 0.23
C ARG A 22 -6.76 10.92 0.33
N VAL A 23 -5.76 10.70 -0.53
CA VAL A 23 -4.58 11.57 -0.60
C VAL A 23 -4.99 12.98 -1.00
N ASP A 24 -5.82 13.12 -2.04
CA ASP A 24 -6.28 14.42 -2.53
C ASP A 24 -7.06 15.21 -1.46
N ARG A 25 -8.01 14.53 -0.79
CA ARG A 25 -8.77 15.10 0.31
C ARG A 25 -7.89 15.59 1.45
N LEU A 26 -6.86 14.82 1.83
CA LEU A 26 -5.97 15.19 2.92
C LEU A 26 -4.99 16.30 2.56
N LYS A 27 -4.53 16.36 1.30
CA LYS A 27 -3.76 17.50 0.78
C LYS A 27 -4.57 18.78 0.84
N THR A 28 -5.79 18.75 0.29
CA THR A 28 -6.73 19.89 0.32
C THR A 28 -6.99 20.38 1.75
N LEU A 29 -7.27 19.46 2.68
CA LEU A 29 -7.49 19.81 4.08
C LEU A 29 -6.22 20.40 4.73
N SER A 30 -5.04 19.87 4.41
CA SER A 30 -3.78 20.35 4.98
C SER A 30 -3.45 21.78 4.53
N GLU A 31 -3.80 22.14 3.30
CA GLU A 31 -3.66 23.50 2.77
C GLU A 31 -4.62 24.48 3.46
N GLN A 32 -5.88 24.10 3.64
CA GLN A 32 -6.90 24.94 4.29
C GLN A 32 -6.58 25.25 5.75
N VAL A 33 -5.95 24.31 6.46
CA VAL A 33 -5.64 24.44 7.89
C VAL A 33 -4.29 25.16 8.11
N GLY A 34 -3.56 25.52 7.04
CA GLY A 34 -2.35 26.32 7.11
C GLY A 34 -1.24 25.68 7.94
N ARG A 35 -0.91 24.40 7.67
CA ARG A 35 0.11 23.66 8.43
C ARG A 35 1.41 24.47 8.56
N ARG A 36 1.85 24.67 9.81
CA ARG A 36 3.18 25.23 10.16
C ARG A 36 4.33 24.23 9.97
N HIS A 37 4.02 22.94 9.83
CA HIS A 37 4.97 21.85 9.73
C HIS A 37 5.20 21.43 8.27
N LYS A 38 6.19 20.55 8.04
CA LYS A 38 6.48 19.96 6.73
C LYS A 38 5.21 19.38 6.05
N PRO A 39 5.19 19.31 4.70
CA PRO A 39 4.09 18.69 3.97
C PRO A 39 3.75 17.30 4.53
N LEU A 40 2.46 16.98 4.62
CA LEU A 40 2.00 15.67 5.09
C LEU A 40 2.52 14.59 4.14
N GLU A 41 3.22 13.61 4.70
CA GLU A 41 3.66 12.44 3.95
C GLU A 41 2.66 11.30 4.10
N PHE A 42 2.70 10.35 3.17
CA PHE A 42 1.74 9.26 3.12
C PHE A 42 2.43 7.91 3.12
N GLY A 43 1.93 7.01 3.95
CA GLY A 43 2.38 5.64 4.04
C GLY A 43 1.29 4.63 3.67
N LEU A 44 1.71 3.45 3.24
CA LEU A 44 0.83 2.32 2.99
C LEU A 44 1.31 1.10 3.79
N ARG A 45 0.42 0.49 4.57
CA ARG A 45 0.62 -0.82 5.18
C ARG A 45 -0.24 -1.85 4.47
N ILE A 46 0.38 -2.89 3.93
CA ILE A 46 -0.29 -3.88 3.10
C ILE A 46 0.32 -5.26 3.28
N THR A 47 -0.51 -6.31 3.20
CA THR A 47 0.02 -7.67 3.16
C THR A 47 0.62 -7.95 1.78
N THR A 48 1.76 -8.62 1.69
CA THR A 48 2.52 -8.77 0.45
C THR A 48 3.01 -10.21 0.27
N LEU A 49 2.37 -10.95 -0.62
CA LEU A 49 2.71 -12.35 -0.92
C LEU A 49 3.40 -12.42 -2.28
N VAL A 50 4.69 -12.73 -2.26
CA VAL A 50 5.55 -12.81 -3.45
C VAL A 50 6.05 -14.23 -3.67
N ARG A 51 5.95 -14.72 -4.91
CA ARG A 51 6.58 -15.97 -5.36
C ARG A 51 7.38 -15.71 -6.64
N ASP A 52 8.04 -16.75 -7.14
CA ASP A 52 8.89 -16.63 -8.33
C ASP A 52 8.02 -16.41 -9.58
N THR A 53 6.79 -16.92 -9.59
CA THR A 53 5.79 -16.66 -10.64
C THR A 53 4.47 -16.14 -10.09
N THR A 54 3.69 -15.49 -10.96
CA THR A 54 2.35 -15.00 -10.65
C THR A 54 1.44 -16.15 -10.22
N GLU A 55 1.48 -17.27 -10.95
CA GLU A 55 0.65 -18.45 -10.72
C GLU A 55 0.95 -19.10 -9.35
N GLU A 56 2.23 -19.23 -9.00
CA GLU A 56 2.63 -19.75 -7.70
C GLU A 56 2.15 -18.86 -6.55
N ALA A 57 2.20 -17.53 -6.74
CA ALA A 57 1.74 -16.58 -5.74
C ALA A 57 0.23 -16.69 -5.51
N TRP A 58 -0.55 -16.78 -6.58
CA TRP A 58 -2.01 -16.96 -6.48
C TRP A 58 -2.38 -18.29 -5.84
N SER A 59 -1.74 -19.39 -6.26
CA SER A 59 -1.97 -20.70 -5.65
C SER A 59 -1.69 -20.67 -4.14
N ALA A 60 -0.57 -20.07 -3.72
CA ALA A 60 -0.23 -19.93 -2.31
C ALA A 60 -1.20 -19.01 -1.54
N ALA A 61 -1.68 -17.92 -2.17
CA ALA A 61 -2.64 -17.01 -1.56
C ALA A 61 -3.99 -17.68 -1.32
N GLU A 62 -4.50 -18.39 -2.33
CA GLU A 62 -5.75 -19.15 -2.25
C GLU A 62 -5.66 -20.25 -1.19
N GLU A 63 -4.54 -20.98 -1.10
CA GLU A 63 -4.33 -21.98 -0.05
C GLU A 63 -4.33 -21.35 1.35
N LYS A 64 -3.66 -20.21 1.54
CA LYS A 64 -3.67 -19.47 2.82
C LYS A 64 -5.09 -19.03 3.18
N VAL A 65 -5.85 -18.51 2.22
CA VAL A 65 -7.23 -18.07 2.44
C VAL A 65 -8.17 -19.25 2.71
N ALA A 66 -8.01 -20.38 2.03
CA ALA A 66 -8.78 -21.59 2.31
C ALA A 66 -8.54 -22.08 3.75
N LYS A 67 -7.30 -22.02 4.23
CA LYS A 67 -6.96 -22.30 5.63
C LYS A 67 -7.64 -21.31 6.58
N MET A 68 -7.59 -20.01 6.29
CA MET A 68 -8.32 -18.99 7.07
C MET A 68 -9.82 -19.30 7.13
N ALA A 69 -10.44 -19.62 6.00
CA ALA A 69 -11.86 -19.96 5.92
C ALA A 69 -12.20 -21.20 6.77
N SER A 70 -11.36 -22.22 6.75
CA SER A 70 -11.54 -23.45 7.56
C SER A 70 -11.35 -23.21 9.07
N GLY A 71 -10.42 -22.31 9.45
CA GLY A 71 -10.15 -21.95 10.85
C GLY A 71 -11.10 -20.88 11.41
N ALA A 72 -11.84 -20.18 10.54
CA ALA A 72 -12.80 -19.14 10.94
C ALA A 72 -13.98 -19.69 11.77
N GLY A 73 -14.14 -21.02 11.85
CA GLY A 73 -15.18 -21.69 12.66
C GLY A 73 -15.19 -21.36 14.15
N GLU A 74 -14.10 -20.81 14.73
CA GLU A 74 -14.04 -20.42 16.15
C GLU A 74 -13.86 -18.92 16.39
N THR A 75 -13.55 -18.12 15.37
CA THR A 75 -13.31 -16.68 15.55
C THR A 75 -13.74 -15.89 14.32
N VAL A 76 -14.96 -16.14 13.82
CA VAL A 76 -15.64 -15.08 13.08
C VAL A 76 -15.75 -13.92 14.05
N TRP A 77 -14.98 -12.86 13.82
CA TRP A 77 -15.08 -11.63 14.59
C TRP A 77 -16.45 -11.02 14.32
N THR A 78 -17.45 -11.48 15.08
CA THR A 78 -18.83 -11.04 15.04
C THR A 78 -18.92 -9.68 15.70
N GLY A 79 -18.69 -8.64 14.91
CA GLY A 79 -19.50 -7.43 14.88
C GLY A 79 -19.91 -6.78 16.21
N ASN A 80 -19.02 -6.54 17.17
CA ASN A 80 -19.38 -5.69 18.33
C ASN A 80 -18.28 -4.80 18.91
N ARG A 81 -17.47 -4.17 18.06
CA ARG A 81 -16.63 -3.04 18.48
C ARG A 81 -16.64 -2.03 17.35
N ARG A 82 -17.37 -0.91 17.54
CA ARG A 82 -17.40 0.29 16.65
C ARG A 82 -16.36 0.19 15.54
N THR A 83 -16.70 -0.44 14.43
CA THR A 83 -15.74 -0.69 13.36
C THR A 83 -15.29 0.67 12.86
N ALA A 84 -14.01 1.00 13.04
CA ALA A 84 -13.49 2.28 12.57
C ALA A 84 -13.83 2.42 11.08
N VAL A 85 -14.23 3.61 10.63
CA VAL A 85 -14.69 3.86 9.24
C VAL A 85 -13.71 3.28 8.20
N GLY A 86 -12.41 3.33 8.48
CA GLY A 86 -11.38 2.74 7.63
C GLY A 86 -11.42 1.20 7.56
N GLN A 87 -11.74 0.51 8.66
CA GLN A 87 -11.86 -0.95 8.66
C GLN A 87 -13.13 -1.41 7.94
N GLN A 88 -14.25 -0.70 8.12
CA GLN A 88 -15.49 -1.03 7.41
C GLN A 88 -15.29 -0.95 5.90
N ARG A 89 -14.64 0.12 5.44
CA ARG A 89 -14.32 0.31 4.03
C ARG A 89 -13.52 -0.84 3.44
N LEU A 90 -12.53 -1.36 4.17
CA LEU A 90 -11.74 -2.50 3.69
C LEU A 90 -12.57 -3.77 3.57
N LEU A 91 -13.51 -4.01 4.49
CA LEU A 91 -14.43 -5.15 4.42
C LEU A 91 -15.38 -5.03 3.21
N ASP A 92 -15.80 -3.81 2.90
CA ASP A 92 -16.66 -3.54 1.74
C ASP A 92 -15.92 -3.74 0.40
N LEU A 93 -14.58 -3.71 0.36
CA LEU A 93 -13.81 -3.96 -0.86
C LEU A 93 -14.05 -5.35 -1.44
N ALA A 94 -14.29 -6.35 -0.59
CA ALA A 94 -14.61 -7.70 -1.05
C ALA A 94 -15.93 -7.78 -1.84
N GLN A 95 -16.80 -6.77 -1.73
CA GLN A 95 -18.03 -6.66 -2.52
C GLN A 95 -17.78 -6.07 -3.91
N ARG A 96 -16.66 -5.36 -4.12
CA ARG A 96 -16.27 -4.79 -5.42
C ARG A 96 -15.69 -5.83 -6.38
N GLY A 97 -15.16 -6.93 -5.85
CA GLY A 97 -14.51 -7.99 -6.62
C GLY A 97 -13.45 -8.72 -5.79
N GLU A 98 -13.10 -9.93 -6.18
CA GLU A 98 -12.11 -10.76 -5.47
C GLU A 98 -10.68 -10.25 -5.65
N VAL A 99 -10.38 -9.78 -6.86
CA VAL A 99 -9.13 -9.11 -7.22
C VAL A 99 -9.48 -7.75 -7.76
N LEU A 100 -8.89 -6.71 -7.17
CA LEU A 100 -9.00 -5.33 -7.62
C LEU A 100 -7.65 -4.87 -8.18
N ASP A 101 -7.69 -3.83 -9.00
CA ASP A 101 -6.53 -3.35 -9.75
C ASP A 101 -5.82 -4.50 -10.50
N THR A 102 -4.50 -4.58 -10.38
CA THR A 102 -3.70 -5.62 -11.05
C THR A 102 -3.53 -6.87 -10.19
N CYS A 103 -3.35 -6.71 -8.88
CA CYS A 103 -2.99 -7.82 -7.99
C CYS A 103 -3.44 -7.62 -6.53
N LEU A 104 -4.45 -6.78 -6.28
CA LEU A 104 -4.97 -6.52 -4.94
C LEU A 104 -6.06 -7.54 -4.59
N TYR A 105 -5.70 -8.57 -3.85
CA TYR A 105 -6.59 -9.63 -3.41
C TYR A 105 -7.41 -9.20 -2.18
N THR A 106 -8.74 -9.30 -2.26
CA THR A 106 -9.69 -8.81 -1.23
C THR A 106 -10.41 -9.92 -0.49
N THR A 107 -10.40 -11.15 -1.02
CA THR A 107 -11.05 -12.32 -0.42
C THR A 107 -10.62 -12.60 1.03
N PRO A 108 -9.36 -12.35 1.48
CA PRO A 108 -9.01 -12.49 2.90
C PRO A 108 -9.94 -11.73 3.85
N GLY A 109 -10.47 -10.58 3.42
CA GLY A 109 -11.43 -9.77 4.19
C GLY A 109 -12.76 -10.48 4.48
N ARG A 110 -13.16 -11.45 3.67
CA ARG A 110 -14.39 -12.26 3.90
C ARG A 110 -14.22 -13.26 5.04
N PHE A 111 -12.98 -13.64 5.35
CA PHE A 111 -12.67 -14.71 6.30
C PHE A 111 -11.96 -14.20 7.56
N GLY A 112 -12.26 -12.95 7.97
CA GLY A 112 -11.78 -12.37 9.23
C GLY A 112 -10.46 -11.61 9.14
N GLY A 113 -9.96 -11.31 7.93
CA GLY A 113 -8.81 -10.43 7.75
C GLY A 113 -9.09 -9.02 8.31
N GLY A 114 -8.31 -8.60 9.31
CA GLY A 114 -8.38 -7.26 9.91
C GLY A 114 -7.20 -6.36 9.53
N GLY A 115 -7.42 -5.05 9.36
CA GLY A 115 -6.39 -4.08 8.97
C GLY A 115 -5.64 -4.52 7.70
N ALA A 116 -4.31 -4.65 7.79
CA ALA A 116 -3.48 -5.13 6.68
C ALA A 116 -3.80 -6.57 6.25
N GLY A 117 -4.45 -7.37 7.10
CA GLY A 117 -4.88 -8.72 6.75
C GLY A 117 -6.13 -8.77 5.87
N THR A 118 -6.82 -7.63 5.66
CA THR A 118 -8.04 -7.57 4.85
C THR A 118 -7.75 -7.62 3.34
N THR A 119 -6.61 -7.07 2.90
CA THR A 119 -6.22 -6.98 1.47
C THR A 119 -4.74 -7.23 1.26
N TRP A 120 -4.39 -8.00 0.23
CA TRP A 120 -3.04 -8.48 -0.02
C TRP A 120 -2.59 -8.13 -1.46
N LEU A 121 -1.33 -7.73 -1.66
CA LEU A 121 -0.72 -7.77 -2.99
C LEU A 121 -0.18 -9.17 -3.24
N VAL A 122 -0.63 -9.81 -4.32
CA VAL A 122 -0.31 -11.21 -4.63
C VAL A 122 0.25 -11.31 -6.05
N GLY A 123 1.48 -11.79 -6.21
CA GLY A 123 2.05 -12.00 -7.55
C GLY A 123 3.53 -12.33 -7.55
N SER A 124 4.14 -12.26 -8.74
CA SER A 124 5.59 -12.22 -8.87
C SER A 124 6.17 -10.96 -8.22
N ALA A 125 7.49 -10.92 -8.02
CA ALA A 125 8.16 -9.72 -7.53
C ALA A 125 7.90 -8.51 -8.45
N GLU A 126 7.86 -8.73 -9.76
CA GLU A 126 7.58 -7.73 -10.78
C GLU A 126 6.14 -7.22 -10.75
N ASP A 127 5.15 -8.11 -10.55
CA ASP A 127 3.74 -7.71 -10.43
C ASP A 127 3.54 -6.80 -9.23
N VAL A 128 4.06 -7.23 -8.08
CA VAL A 128 3.96 -6.48 -6.83
C VAL A 128 4.73 -5.17 -6.91
N ALA A 129 5.93 -5.15 -7.50
CA ALA A 129 6.68 -3.93 -7.72
C ALA A 129 5.90 -2.91 -8.58
N ARG A 130 5.22 -3.38 -9.63
CA ARG A 130 4.39 -2.55 -10.50
C ARG A 130 3.20 -1.96 -9.74
N ALA A 131 2.53 -2.74 -8.90
CA ALA A 131 1.44 -2.26 -8.05
C ALA A 131 1.93 -1.21 -7.04
N LEU A 132 3.05 -1.46 -6.35
CA LEU A 132 3.68 -0.51 -5.42
C LEU A 132 4.09 0.80 -6.12
N HIS A 133 4.55 0.71 -7.37
CA HIS A 133 4.82 1.89 -8.18
C HIS A 133 3.54 2.70 -8.48
N GLY A 134 2.40 2.04 -8.67
CA GLY A 134 1.08 2.69 -8.76
C GLY A 134 0.79 3.55 -7.53
N TYR A 135 0.94 2.99 -6.33
CA TYR A 135 0.77 3.75 -5.08
C TYR A 135 1.80 4.87 -4.93
N ARG A 136 3.04 4.66 -5.36
CA ARG A 136 4.08 5.70 -5.37
C ARG A 136 3.70 6.89 -6.24
N LYS A 137 3.09 6.66 -7.42
CA LYS A 137 2.58 7.75 -8.28
C LYS A 137 1.50 8.59 -7.62
N LEU A 138 0.76 8.01 -6.67
CA LEU A 138 -0.26 8.74 -5.88
C LEU A 138 0.35 9.53 -4.72
N GLY A 139 1.67 9.46 -4.51
CA GLY A 139 2.37 10.18 -3.45
C GLY A 139 2.59 9.38 -2.17
N ILE A 140 2.39 8.05 -2.20
CA ILE A 140 2.83 7.18 -1.10
C ILE A 140 4.36 7.08 -1.13
N THR A 141 5.00 7.50 -0.03
CA THR A 141 6.47 7.49 0.11
C THR A 141 6.97 6.45 1.10
N HIS A 142 6.09 5.99 2.00
CA HIS A 142 6.41 5.02 3.03
C HIS A 142 5.65 3.71 2.83
N PHE A 143 6.34 2.57 2.92
CA PHE A 143 5.71 1.25 2.75
C PHE A 143 6.02 0.36 3.94
N ILE A 144 4.98 -0.23 4.51
CA ILE A 144 5.06 -1.32 5.50
C ILE A 144 4.55 -2.58 4.80
N LEU A 145 5.48 -3.37 4.28
CA LEU A 145 5.20 -4.63 3.60
C LEU A 145 5.26 -5.75 4.65
N SER A 146 4.19 -6.51 4.79
CA SER A 146 4.12 -7.59 5.79
C SER A 146 3.52 -8.86 5.20
N ASP A 147 4.00 -10.04 5.58
CA ASP A 147 3.30 -11.31 5.35
C ASP A 147 3.72 -12.32 6.44
N THR A 148 2.95 -13.39 6.58
CA THR A 148 3.19 -14.47 7.54
C THR A 148 3.37 -15.81 6.83
N PRO A 149 4.29 -16.68 7.29
CA PRO A 149 5.20 -16.51 8.44
C PRO A 149 6.38 -15.58 8.14
N TYR A 150 6.64 -14.63 9.06
CA TYR A 150 7.50 -13.46 8.81
C TYR A 150 8.92 -13.79 8.32
N GLN A 151 9.62 -14.75 8.92
CA GLN A 151 11.04 -14.96 8.60
C GLN A 151 11.30 -15.35 7.14
N ARG A 152 10.47 -16.24 6.58
CA ARG A 152 10.63 -16.70 5.19
C ARG A 152 10.13 -15.65 4.19
N GLU A 153 8.98 -15.04 4.48
CA GLU A 153 8.38 -14.06 3.58
C GLU A 153 9.19 -12.75 3.53
N ILE A 154 9.75 -12.31 4.66
CA ILE A 154 10.64 -11.13 4.70
C ILE A 154 11.91 -11.37 3.88
N SER A 155 12.47 -12.58 3.91
CA SER A 155 13.65 -12.89 3.09
C SER A 155 13.33 -12.77 1.59
N ARG A 156 12.20 -13.33 1.14
CA ARG A 156 11.75 -13.18 -0.27
C ARG A 156 11.51 -11.73 -0.66
N ILE A 157 10.83 -10.96 0.19
CA ILE A 157 10.59 -9.53 -0.04
C ILE A 157 11.94 -8.80 -0.17
N GLY A 158 12.88 -9.07 0.74
CA GLY A 158 14.20 -8.47 0.76
C GLY A 158 15.04 -8.78 -0.48
N ASP A 159 15.05 -10.04 -0.88
CA ASP A 159 15.93 -10.55 -1.94
C ASP A 159 15.35 -10.32 -3.35
N GLN A 160 14.03 -10.44 -3.52
CA GLN A 160 13.39 -10.40 -4.84
C GLN A 160 12.69 -9.07 -5.11
N LEU A 161 11.93 -8.53 -4.15
CA LEU A 161 11.07 -7.36 -4.39
C LEU A 161 11.81 -6.03 -4.19
N LEU A 162 12.57 -5.87 -3.11
CA LEU A 162 13.23 -4.59 -2.80
C LEU A 162 14.21 -4.09 -3.90
N PRO A 163 15.00 -4.95 -4.59
CA PRO A 163 15.85 -4.49 -5.69
C PRO A 163 15.07 -3.77 -6.79
N LEU A 164 13.91 -4.32 -7.20
CA LEU A 164 13.06 -3.76 -8.26
C LEU A 164 12.51 -2.36 -7.92
N LEU A 165 12.33 -2.08 -6.62
CA LEU A 165 11.89 -0.78 -6.13
C LEU A 165 13.01 0.28 -6.12
N ARG A 166 14.28 -0.15 -5.99
CA ARG A 166 15.44 0.76 -5.93
C ARG A 166 15.90 1.24 -7.29
N ASP A 167 15.79 0.39 -8.31
CA ASP A 167 16.20 0.73 -9.69
C ASP A 167 15.37 1.88 -10.26
N HIS A 168 14.15 2.07 -9.73
CA HIS A 168 13.26 3.18 -10.06
C HIS A 168 13.45 4.44 -9.19
N VAL A 169 14.44 4.47 -8.30
CA VAL A 169 14.79 5.67 -7.49
C VAL A 169 15.91 6.47 -8.16
N HIS A 170 16.68 5.88 -9.06
CA HIS A 170 17.80 6.52 -9.77
C HIS A 170 17.40 6.99 -11.19
N GLY A 171 16.25 7.64 -11.33
CA GLY A 171 16.01 8.50 -12.51
C GLY A 171 17.02 9.66 -12.51
N PRO A 172 17.53 10.10 -13.67
CA PRO A 172 18.58 11.12 -13.72
C PRO A 172 18.14 12.38 -12.96
N ALA A 173 18.99 12.86 -12.05
CA ALA A 173 18.75 14.11 -11.34
C ALA A 173 18.50 15.24 -12.35
N PRO A 174 17.52 16.13 -12.12
CA PRO A 174 17.26 17.23 -13.03
C PRO A 174 18.53 18.08 -13.14
N ALA A 175 19.01 18.25 -14.38
CA ALA A 175 20.18 19.06 -14.66
C ALA A 175 19.96 20.46 -14.09
N GLN A 176 20.75 20.83 -13.08
CA GLN A 176 20.79 22.20 -12.59
C GLN A 176 21.20 23.10 -13.75
N ARG A 177 20.25 23.87 -14.26
CA ARG A 177 20.52 24.95 -15.21
C ARG A 177 21.50 25.89 -14.52
N ARG A 178 22.76 25.88 -14.98
CA ARG A 178 23.73 26.92 -14.63
C ARG A 178 23.20 28.23 -15.21
N CYS A 179 22.62 29.06 -14.35
CA CYS A 179 22.37 30.46 -14.65
C CYS A 179 23.72 31.11 -14.95
N HIS A 180 24.03 31.29 -16.23
CA HIS A 180 25.10 32.18 -16.65
C HIS A 180 24.54 33.60 -16.49
N SER A 181 24.95 34.31 -15.45
CA SER A 181 24.86 35.76 -15.43
C SER A 181 25.93 36.29 -16.39
N SER A 182 25.53 36.71 -17.58
CA SER A 182 26.37 37.60 -18.38
C SER A 182 26.33 38.98 -17.72
N ALA A 183 27.40 39.31 -17.00
CA ALA A 183 27.67 40.67 -16.56
C ALA A 183 27.95 41.53 -17.80
N SER A 184 27.20 42.62 -17.90
CA SER A 184 27.40 43.71 -18.83
C SER A 184 28.80 44.29 -18.70
N SER A 185 29.44 44.65 -19.81
CA SER A 185 30.58 45.56 -19.82
C SER A 185 30.50 46.43 -21.07
N SER A 186 30.31 47.73 -20.78
CA SER A 186 30.68 48.96 -21.51
C SER A 186 30.39 49.11 -23.00
#